data_AF-G2Z3W8-F1
#
_entry.id   AF-G2Z3W8-F1
#
_cell.length_a   1.000
_cell.length_b   1.000
_cell.length_c   1.000
_cell.angle_alpha   90.00
_cell.angle_beta   90.00
_cell.angle_gamma   90.00
#
_symmetry.space_group_name_H-M   'P 1'
#
loop_
_entity.id
_entity.type
_entity.pdbx_description
1 polymer ?
#
loop_
_entity_poly.entity_id
_entity_poly.type
_entity_poly.pdbx_seq_one_letter_code
_entity_poly.pdbx_strand_id
1 'polypeptide(L)'
;MKTLSKLRAVWETLILGIITYIIHKIIVAIQWPETTFLFSLETIYMYFIAIAATIAMILSILNEKNNYIVGYTFLALTTIQMASSYYFIYEFDQATKSDLKIEKINFFIIFVLFLAIETSTTARMLNKNQ
;
A
#
# COMPACT_ATOMS: atom_id res chain seq x y z
N MET A 1 17.45 -11.70 -19.19
CA MET A 1 17.72 -10.44 -18.47
C MET A 1 16.49 -9.51 -18.36
N LYS A 2 15.58 -9.44 -19.35
CA LYS A 2 14.36 -8.57 -19.30
C LYS A 2 13.29 -8.96 -18.27
N THR A 3 13.17 -10.23 -17.89
CA THR A 3 12.16 -10.69 -16.91
C THR A 3 12.48 -10.30 -15.46
N LEU A 4 13.78 -10.10 -15.14
CA LEU A 4 14.23 -9.76 -13.79
C LEU A 4 13.86 -8.33 -13.40
N SER A 5 13.80 -7.39 -14.36
CA SER A 5 13.37 -6.01 -14.09
C SER A 5 11.86 -5.91 -13.82
N LYS A 6 11.02 -6.73 -14.47
CA LYS A 6 9.57 -6.76 -14.23
C LYS A 6 9.21 -7.12 -12.81
N LEU A 7 9.83 -8.18 -12.31
CA LEU A 7 9.51 -8.72 -10.99
C LEU A 7 10.19 -7.94 -9.88
N ARG A 8 11.25 -7.18 -10.18
CA ARG A 8 11.98 -6.42 -9.17
C ARG A 8 11.10 -5.42 -8.42
N ALA A 9 10.32 -4.60 -9.12
CA ALA A 9 9.43 -3.61 -8.47
C ALA A 9 8.37 -4.28 -7.60
N VAL A 10 7.81 -5.39 -8.09
CA VAL A 10 6.84 -6.21 -7.34
C VAL A 10 7.48 -6.79 -6.09
N TRP A 11 8.66 -7.43 -6.20
CA TRP A 11 9.37 -7.99 -5.06
C TRP A 11 9.80 -6.94 -4.04
N GLU A 12 10.33 -5.79 -4.49
CA GLU A 12 10.65 -4.67 -3.61
C GLU A 12 9.41 -4.22 -2.82
N THR A 13 8.26 -4.10 -3.50
CA THR A 13 6.99 -3.70 -2.87
C THR A 13 6.50 -4.75 -1.86
N LEU A 14 6.55 -6.04 -2.21
CA LEU A 14 6.14 -7.13 -1.32
C LEU A 14 7.04 -7.21 -0.08
N ILE A 15 8.37 -7.13 -0.26
CA ILE A 15 9.33 -7.20 0.85
C ILE A 15 9.14 -6.00 1.78
N LEU A 16 9.04 -4.78 1.24
CA LEU A 16 8.80 -3.57 2.04
C LEU A 16 7.45 -3.66 2.77
N GLY A 17 6.39 -4.13 2.11
CA GLY A 17 5.08 -4.32 2.73
C GLY A 17 5.07 -5.35 3.87
N ILE A 18 5.82 -6.44 3.72
CA ILE A 18 5.96 -7.46 4.79
C ILE A 18 6.77 -6.89 5.97
N ILE A 19 7.87 -6.19 5.70
CA ILE A 19 8.70 -5.57 6.74
C ILE A 19 7.89 -4.54 7.53
N THR A 20 7.16 -3.64 6.85
CA THR A 20 6.33 -2.64 7.52
C THR A 20 5.21 -3.29 8.32
N TYR A 21 4.59 -4.36 7.81
CA TYR A 21 3.60 -5.15 8.56
C TYR A 21 4.17 -5.71 9.85
N ILE A 22 5.33 -6.39 9.80
CA ILE A 22 5.95 -6.99 10.99
C ILE A 22 6.26 -5.90 12.04
N ILE A 23 6.87 -4.80 11.61
CA ILE A 23 7.20 -3.68 12.52
C ILE A 23 5.93 -3.10 13.15
N HIS A 24 4.92 -2.80 12.33
CA HIS A 24 3.69 -2.17 12.82
C HIS A 24 2.92 -3.12 13.75
N LYS A 25 2.88 -4.43 13.44
CA LYS A 25 2.25 -5.44 14.30
C LYS A 25 2.92 -5.52 15.67
N ILE A 26 4.24 -5.48 15.73
CA ILE A 26 4.98 -5.46 17.00
C ILE A 26 4.63 -4.20 17.80
N ILE A 27 4.61 -3.03 17.17
CA ILE A 27 4.26 -1.77 17.84
C ILE A 27 2.84 -1.83 18.41
N VAL A 28 1.86 -2.29 17.62
CA VAL A 28 0.46 -2.39 18.04
C VAL A 28 0.30 -3.40 19.19
N ALA A 29 0.98 -4.55 19.12
CA ALA A 29 0.91 -5.56 20.18
C ALA A 29 1.48 -5.07 21.53
N ILE A 30 2.47 -4.17 21.50
CA ILE A 30 3.06 -3.58 22.72
C ILE A 30 2.16 -2.46 23.27
N GLN A 31 1.62 -1.60 22.39
CA GLN A 31 0.89 -0.40 22.80
C GLN A 31 -0.58 -0.67 23.13
N TRP A 32 -1.20 -1.66 22.47
CA TRP A 32 -2.63 -1.97 22.60
C TRP A 32 -2.88 -3.49 22.61
N PRO A 33 -2.46 -4.20 23.68
CA PRO A 33 -2.56 -5.66 23.75
C PRO A 33 -4.00 -6.20 23.85
N GLU A 34 -4.96 -5.40 24.36
CA GLU A 34 -6.33 -5.85 24.64
C GLU A 34 -7.41 -5.28 23.69
N THR A 35 -7.01 -4.52 22.66
CA THR A 35 -7.98 -3.88 21.75
C THR A 35 -8.54 -4.85 20.71
N THR A 36 -9.86 -4.84 20.54
CA THR A 36 -10.57 -5.64 19.51
C THR A 36 -10.95 -4.76 18.32
N PHE A 37 -10.09 -4.74 17.31
CA PHE A 37 -10.30 -3.92 16.11
C PHE A 37 -11.47 -4.43 15.24
N LEU A 38 -12.22 -3.52 14.62
CA LEU A 38 -13.25 -3.81 13.62
C LEU A 38 -12.63 -4.50 12.39
N PHE A 39 -11.52 -3.95 11.88
CA PHE A 39 -10.68 -4.62 10.89
C PHE A 39 -9.37 -5.02 11.54
N SER A 40 -9.00 -6.29 11.41
CA SER A 40 -7.69 -6.74 11.84
C SER A 40 -6.59 -6.04 11.05
N LEU A 41 -5.44 -5.84 11.68
CA LEU A 41 -4.27 -5.24 11.03
C LEU A 41 -3.89 -6.02 9.77
N GLU A 42 -4.01 -7.35 9.82
CA GLU A 42 -3.80 -8.26 8.71
C GLU A 42 -4.71 -7.94 7.52
N THR A 43 -5.99 -7.66 7.76
CA THR A 43 -6.95 -7.37 6.69
C THR A 43 -6.56 -6.11 5.92
N ILE A 44 -6.21 -5.04 6.64
CA ILE A 44 -5.81 -3.77 6.04
C ILE A 44 -4.48 -3.93 5.28
N TYR A 45 -3.50 -4.60 5.87
CA TYR A 45 -2.22 -4.84 5.20
C TYR A 45 -2.35 -5.72 3.97
N MET A 46 -3.13 -6.81 4.01
CA MET A 46 -3.35 -7.66 2.84
C MET A 46 -3.97 -6.87 1.69
N TYR A 47 -4.95 -6.01 1.99
CA TYR A 47 -5.56 -5.11 1.02
C TYR A 47 -4.52 -4.20 0.34
N PHE A 48 -3.72 -3.47 1.12
CA PHE A 48 -2.73 -2.55 0.55
C PHE A 48 -1.57 -3.27 -0.15
N ILE A 49 -1.11 -4.42 0.36
CA ILE A 49 -0.09 -5.24 -0.31
C ILE A 49 -0.60 -5.71 -1.67
N ALA A 50 -1.85 -6.19 -1.75
CA ALA A 50 -2.44 -6.66 -2.99
C ALA A 50 -2.56 -5.52 -4.03
N ILE A 51 -3.03 -4.34 -3.60
CA ILE A 51 -3.11 -3.17 -4.48
C ILE A 51 -1.72 -2.72 -4.91
N ALA A 52 -0.78 -2.54 -3.99
CA ALA A 52 0.56 -2.06 -4.30
C ALA A 52 1.31 -3.01 -5.24
N ALA A 53 1.19 -4.33 -5.03
CA ALA A 53 1.75 -5.33 -5.94
C ALA A 53 1.11 -5.26 -7.34
N THR A 54 -0.20 -5.03 -7.41
CA THR A 54 -0.94 -4.86 -8.67
C THR A 54 -0.47 -3.60 -9.40
N ILE A 55 -0.36 -2.47 -8.71
CA ILE A 55 0.16 -1.21 -9.26
C ILE A 55 1.58 -1.42 -9.78
N ALA A 56 2.48 -1.97 -8.95
CA ALA A 56 3.87 -2.24 -9.34
C ALA A 56 3.95 -3.15 -10.58
N MET A 57 3.08 -4.15 -10.69
CA MET A 57 3.01 -5.04 -11.85
C MET A 57 2.57 -4.31 -13.12
N ILE A 58 1.47 -3.54 -13.05
CA ILE A 58 0.95 -2.76 -14.18
C ILE A 58 2.03 -1.78 -14.66
N LEU A 59 2.61 -1.00 -13.75
CA LEU A 59 3.65 -0.04 -14.10
C LEU A 59 4.89 -0.72 -14.70
N SER A 60 5.25 -1.91 -14.21
CA SER A 60 6.40 -2.66 -14.75
C SER A 60 6.17 -3.11 -16.20
N ILE A 61 4.93 -3.46 -16.55
CA ILE A 61 4.54 -3.80 -17.91
C ILE A 61 4.55 -2.56 -18.82
N LEU A 62 4.05 -1.43 -18.32
CA LEU A 62 4.00 -0.19 -19.09
C LEU A 62 5.38 0.44 -19.31
N ASN A 63 6.25 0.39 -18.29
CA ASN A 63 7.60 0.96 -18.36
C ASN A 63 8.47 0.32 -19.45
N GLU A 64 8.22 -0.95 -19.80
CA GLU A 64 8.91 -1.61 -20.93
C GLU A 64 8.43 -1.11 -22.30
N LYS A 65 7.17 -0.69 -22.39
CA LYS A 65 6.56 -0.26 -23.66
C LYS A 65 6.77 1.23 -23.89
N ASN A 66 6.48 2.04 -22.89
CA ASN A 66 6.53 3.49 -22.95
C ASN A 66 6.65 4.08 -21.54
N ASN A 67 7.82 4.60 -21.19
CA ASN A 67 8.05 5.22 -19.90
C ASN A 67 7.23 6.52 -19.70
N TYR A 68 6.88 7.24 -20.78
CA TYR A 68 6.16 8.51 -20.66
C TYR A 68 4.78 8.38 -20.00
N ILE A 69 4.13 7.21 -20.09
CA ILE A 69 2.80 6.99 -19.51
C ILE A 69 2.85 6.46 -18.07
N VAL A 70 4.02 6.00 -17.58
CA VAL A 70 4.15 5.35 -16.26
C VAL A 70 3.72 6.28 -15.13
N GLY A 71 4.17 7.54 -15.15
CA GLY A 71 3.79 8.53 -14.12
C GLY A 71 2.30 8.85 -14.13
N TYR A 72 1.69 9.03 -15.31
CA TYR A 72 0.26 9.28 -15.44
C TYR A 72 -0.58 8.08 -14.98
N THR A 73 -0.18 6.87 -15.35
CA THR A 73 -0.86 5.65 -14.90
C THR A 73 -0.72 5.46 -13.39
N PHE A 74 0.45 5.75 -12.82
CA PHE A 74 0.64 5.69 -11.36
C PHE A 74 -0.35 6.60 -10.65
N LEU A 75 -0.45 7.87 -11.04
CA LEU A 75 -1.40 8.83 -10.47
C LEU A 75 -2.85 8.36 -10.57
N ALA A 76 -3.25 7.82 -11.73
CA ALA A 76 -4.58 7.29 -11.94
C ALA A 76 -4.88 6.09 -11.01
N LEU A 77 -3.94 5.14 -10.91
CA LEU A 77 -4.09 3.96 -10.07
C LEU A 77 -4.11 4.30 -8.57
N THR A 78 -3.25 5.21 -8.10
CA THR A 78 -3.28 5.64 -6.69
C THR A 78 -4.53 6.43 -6.35
N THR A 79 -5.10 7.16 -7.31
CA THR A 79 -6.41 7.81 -7.13
C THR A 79 -7.53 6.78 -6.99
N ILE A 80 -7.51 5.72 -7.81
CA ILE A 80 -8.46 4.60 -7.68
C ILE A 80 -8.29 3.91 -6.33
N GLN A 81 -7.05 3.65 -5.89
CA GLN A 81 -6.76 3.10 -4.56
C GLN A 81 -7.30 3.98 -3.44
N MET A 82 -7.15 5.30 -3.54
CA MET A 82 -7.70 6.24 -2.57
C MET A 82 -9.23 6.17 -2.55
N ALA A 83 -9.88 6.14 -3.72
CA ALA A 83 -11.33 6.00 -3.83
C ALA A 83 -11.81 4.65 -3.26
N SER A 84 -11.13 3.54 -3.54
CA SER A 84 -11.48 2.23 -3.00
C SER A 84 -11.23 2.14 -1.49
N SER A 85 -10.25 2.87 -0.97
CA SER A 85 -9.94 2.98 0.46
C SER A 85 -11.05 3.68 1.26
N TYR A 86 -11.95 4.42 0.59
CA TYR A 86 -13.12 5.02 1.22
C TYR A 86 -14.04 3.99 1.88
N TYR A 87 -14.05 2.74 1.39
CA TYR A 87 -14.81 1.64 2.00
C TYR A 87 -14.48 1.48 3.49
N PHE A 88 -13.19 1.45 3.86
CA PHE A 88 -12.78 1.32 5.26
C PHE A 88 -13.19 2.53 6.09
N ILE A 89 -13.05 3.73 5.53
CA ILE A 89 -13.43 4.98 6.21
C ILE A 89 -14.92 4.99 6.51
N TYR A 90 -15.75 4.61 5.54
CA TYR A 90 -17.19 4.51 5.70
C TYR A 90 -17.58 3.52 6.82
N GLU A 91 -16.99 2.33 6.84
CA GLU A 91 -17.23 1.33 7.88
C GLU A 91 -16.79 1.82 9.27
N PHE A 92 -15.65 2.54 9.36
CA PHE A 92 -15.21 3.14 10.62
C PHE A 92 -16.14 4.26 11.13
N ASP A 93 -16.83 4.96 10.24
CA ASP A 93 -17.79 6.03 10.62
C ASP A 93 -19.14 5.47 11.06
N GLN A 94 -19.56 4.33 10.50
CA GLN A 94 -20.82 3.68 10.85
C GLN A 94 -20.74 2.88 12.16
N ALA A 95 -19.54 2.46 12.56
CA ALA A 95 -19.33 1.71 13.78
C ALA A 95 -19.51 2.58 15.04
N THR A 96 -20.05 1.99 16.12
CA THR A 96 -20.31 2.64 17.41
C THR A 96 -19.36 2.19 18.53
N LYS A 97 -18.10 1.86 18.19
CA LYS A 97 -17.09 1.37 19.14
C LYS A 97 -16.19 2.48 19.70
N SER A 98 -15.73 2.29 20.95
CA SER A 98 -14.78 3.19 21.66
C SER A 98 -13.46 3.41 20.92
N ASP A 99 -12.89 2.35 20.33
CA ASP A 99 -11.49 2.35 19.89
C ASP A 99 -11.30 2.79 18.43
N LEU A 100 -12.36 3.31 17.79
CA LEU A 100 -12.36 3.70 16.38
C LEU A 100 -11.34 4.81 16.05
N LYS A 101 -10.98 5.65 17.03
CA LYS A 101 -9.94 6.67 16.82
C LYS A 101 -8.59 6.02 16.52
N ILE A 102 -8.22 4.96 17.23
CA ILE A 102 -6.95 4.26 17.05
C ILE A 102 -6.96 3.50 15.72
N GLU A 103 -8.08 2.85 15.38
CA GLU A 103 -8.23 2.15 14.10
C GLU A 103 -8.08 3.08 12.89
N LYS A 104 -8.69 4.27 12.93
CA LYS A 104 -8.57 5.29 11.88
C LYS A 104 -7.12 5.76 11.72
N ILE A 105 -6.41 5.96 12.83
CA ILE A 105 -4.98 6.35 12.81
C ILE A 105 -4.13 5.23 12.21
N ASN A 106 -4.33 3.98 12.64
CA ASN A 106 -3.59 2.83 12.12
C ASN A 106 -3.82 2.66 10.62
N PHE A 107 -5.08 2.76 10.17
CA PHE A 107 -5.43 2.73 8.76
C PHE A 107 -4.73 3.85 7.97
N PHE A 108 -4.76 5.09 8.47
CA PHE A 108 -4.13 6.22 7.81
C PHE A 108 -2.60 6.06 7.71
N ILE A 109 -1.96 5.57 8.78
CA ILE A 109 -0.53 5.24 8.78
C ILE A 109 -0.22 4.21 7.70
N ILE A 110 -1.01 3.14 7.60
CA ILE A 110 -0.81 2.10 6.57
C ILE A 110 -0.99 2.70 5.18
N PHE A 111 -2.06 3.49 4.95
CA PHE A 111 -2.31 4.15 3.67
C PHE A 111 -1.10 5.00 3.22
N VAL A 112 -0.57 5.84 4.11
CA VAL A 112 0.58 6.70 3.81
C VAL A 112 1.86 5.88 3.58
N LEU A 113 2.10 4.83 4.38
CA LEU A 113 3.25 3.94 4.20
C LEU A 113 3.23 3.28 2.83
N PHE A 114 2.08 2.75 2.39
CA PHE A 114 1.98 2.13 1.07
C PHE A 114 2.10 3.14 -0.06
N LEU A 115 1.48 4.32 0.07
CA LEU A 115 1.66 5.40 -0.91
C LEU A 115 3.13 5.80 -1.06
N ALA A 116 3.88 5.84 0.04
CA ALA A 116 5.32 6.11 0.03
C ALA A 116 6.12 5.00 -0.64
N ILE A 117 5.81 3.72 -0.36
CA ILE A 117 6.44 2.56 -1.02
C ILE A 117 6.20 2.59 -2.53
N GLU A 118 4.96 2.84 -2.95
CA GLU A 118 4.56 2.89 -4.36
C GLU A 118 5.22 4.06 -5.08
N THR A 119 5.23 5.23 -4.45
CA THR A 119 5.88 6.45 -4.98
C THR A 119 7.38 6.24 -5.12
N SER A 120 8.04 5.70 -4.09
CA SER A 120 9.48 5.41 -4.12
C SER A 120 9.83 4.41 -5.22
N THR A 121 9.04 3.34 -5.35
CA THR A 121 9.24 2.31 -6.37
C THR A 121 9.03 2.86 -7.78
N THR A 122 7.97 3.64 -7.98
CA THR A 122 7.67 4.30 -9.26
C THR A 122 8.74 5.32 -9.63
N ALA A 123 9.19 6.16 -8.68
CA ALA A 123 10.26 7.12 -8.91
C ALA A 123 11.56 6.45 -9.37
N ARG A 124 11.93 5.31 -8.77
CA ARG A 124 13.08 4.51 -9.24
C ARG A 124 12.89 3.96 -10.66
N MET A 125 11.67 3.59 -11.04
CA MET A 125 11.38 3.09 -12.39
C MET A 125 11.49 4.19 -13.44
N LEU A 126 10.98 5.38 -13.14
CA LEU A 126 11.08 6.55 -14.01
C LEU A 126 12.54 7.00 -14.17
N ASN A 127 13.31 7.02 -13.08
CA ASN A 127 14.69 7.49 -13.06
C ASN A 127 15.70 6.50 -13.67
N LYS A 128 15.39 5.21 -13.78
CA LYS A 128 16.27 4.21 -14.41
C LYS A 128 16.35 4.32 -15.94
N ASN A 129 15.42 5.05 -16.52
CA ASN A 129 15.21 5.16 -17.96
C ASN A 129 15.45 6.59 -18.48
N GLN A 130 15.95 7.48 -17.62
CA GLN A 130 16.56 8.77 -17.97
C GLN A 130 18.07 8.65 -17.79
#